data_AF-A0A5A8DXM6-F1
#
_entry.id   AF-A0A5A8DXM6-F1
#
_cell.length_a   1.000
_cell.length_b   1.000
_cell.length_c   1.000
_cell.angle_alpha   90.00
_cell.angle_beta   90.00
_cell.angle_gamma   90.00
#
_symmetry.space_group_name_H-M   'P 1'
#
loop_
_entity.id
_entity.type
_entity.pdbx_description
1 polymer ?
#
loop_
_entity_poly.entity_id
_entity_poly.type
_entity_poly.pdbx_seq_one_letter_code
_entity_poly.pdbx_strand_id
1 'polypeptide(L)'
;MRAAALTVALSLAVAAWASEGASPDDTARVNAWVDSVKQAAGLVRQLVAAGKQDLAVAKLGTIINDAGSMREALQAAADGGARGARSEELASATEFDTGAAFSVNTTFKPKRCSGQLASPGHRVRIHYVGKFVHDSKVFASSFHTGSVPYRMVLGDPSELEAWNVGIEGMCPNERRSIVSPWNMAYGAKGNAKVGVPPKADVKFFIELVSVSERPAPGFSHLAKSRSEDL
;
A
#
# COMPACT_ATOMS: atom_id res chain seq x y z
N MET A 1 -6.12 19.63 -14.46
CA MET A 1 -5.24 19.72 -15.66
C MET A 1 -4.15 18.65 -15.73
N ARG A 2 -3.65 18.11 -14.60
CA ARG A 2 -2.53 17.13 -14.59
C ARG A 2 -2.87 15.68 -15.03
N ALA A 3 -4.11 15.23 -14.89
CA ALA A 3 -4.52 13.87 -15.32
C ALA A 3 -4.63 13.72 -16.85
N ALA A 4 -4.99 14.80 -17.56
CA ALA A 4 -5.16 14.76 -19.02
C ALA A 4 -3.82 14.60 -19.76
N ALA A 5 -2.74 15.17 -19.22
CA ALA A 5 -1.40 15.08 -19.81
C ALA A 5 -0.85 13.64 -19.81
N LEU A 6 -1.13 12.88 -18.75
CA LEU A 6 -0.66 11.49 -18.62
C LEU A 6 -1.37 10.55 -19.60
N THR A 7 -2.66 10.77 -19.84
CA THR A 7 -3.45 9.97 -20.80
C THR A 7 -2.95 10.18 -22.23
N VAL A 8 -2.65 11.43 -22.59
CA VAL A 8 -2.14 11.77 -23.93
C VAL A 8 -0.74 11.19 -24.15
N ALA A 9 0.14 11.25 -23.15
CA ALA A 9 1.48 10.68 -23.23
C ALA A 9 1.45 9.15 -23.42
N LEU A 10 0.58 8.44 -22.72
CA LEU A 10 0.44 6.99 -22.85
C LEU A 10 -0.14 6.59 -24.22
N SER A 11 -1.13 7.34 -24.72
CA SER A 11 -1.69 7.10 -26.06
C SER A 11 -0.66 7.31 -27.17
N LEU A 12 0.21 8.33 -27.04
CA LEU A 12 1.27 8.59 -28.02
C LEU A 12 2.39 7.53 -27.97
N ALA A 13 2.75 7.04 -26.79
CA ALA A 13 3.74 5.98 -26.65
C ALA A 13 3.26 4.65 -27.27
N VAL A 14 1.98 4.30 -27.08
CA VAL A 14 1.38 3.11 -27.70
C VAL A 14 1.29 3.26 -29.22
N ALA A 15 0.90 4.46 -29.72
CA ALA A 15 0.83 4.72 -31.15
C ALA A 15 2.21 4.69 -31.84
N ALA A 16 3.24 5.20 -31.17
CA ALA A 16 4.62 5.16 -31.68
C ALA A 16 5.13 3.71 -31.77
N TRP A 17 4.93 2.90 -30.72
CA TRP A 17 5.36 1.50 -30.71
C TRP A 17 4.61 0.64 -31.75
N ALA A 18 3.32 0.87 -31.97
CA ALA A 18 2.53 0.14 -32.97
C ALA A 18 3.00 0.40 -34.43
N SER A 19 3.76 1.47 -34.68
CA SER A 19 4.32 1.77 -36.00
C SER A 19 5.61 1.00 -36.32
N GLU A 20 6.19 0.33 -35.33
CA GLU A 20 7.44 -0.45 -35.45
C GLU A 20 7.15 -1.96 -35.33
N GLY A 21 6.63 -2.55 -36.41
CA GLY A 21 6.83 -3.96 -36.77
C GLY A 21 6.64 -5.05 -35.69
N ALA A 22 5.65 -4.92 -34.81
CA ALA A 22 5.38 -5.91 -33.76
C ALA A 22 4.81 -7.24 -34.32
N SER A 23 5.17 -8.37 -33.69
CA SER A 23 4.61 -9.70 -33.99
C SER A 23 3.09 -9.73 -33.70
N PRO A 24 2.30 -10.56 -34.42
CA PRO A 24 0.86 -10.73 -34.15
C PRO A 24 0.54 -11.14 -32.70
N ASP A 25 1.44 -11.90 -32.06
CA ASP A 25 1.29 -12.37 -30.67
C ASP A 25 1.51 -11.23 -29.65
N ASP A 26 2.40 -10.29 -29.97
CA ASP A 26 2.63 -9.09 -29.16
C ASP A 26 1.47 -8.10 -29.28
N THR A 27 0.86 -8.03 -30.48
CA THR A 27 -0.29 -7.16 -30.74
C THR A 27 -1.52 -7.57 -29.91
N ALA A 28 -1.77 -8.87 -29.75
CA ALA A 28 -2.87 -9.37 -28.93
C ALA A 28 -2.67 -9.06 -27.44
N ARG A 29 -1.46 -9.23 -26.93
CA ARG A 29 -1.09 -8.93 -25.53
C ARG A 29 -1.21 -7.44 -25.24
N VAL A 30 -0.79 -6.59 -26.17
CA VAL A 30 -0.90 -5.14 -26.04
C VAL A 30 -2.35 -4.66 -26.13
N ASN A 31 -3.15 -5.20 -27.05
CA ASN A 31 -4.57 -4.86 -27.14
C ASN A 31 -5.34 -5.26 -25.87
N ALA A 32 -5.09 -6.46 -25.33
CA ALA A 32 -5.69 -6.92 -24.08
C ALA A 32 -5.32 -6.01 -22.89
N TRP A 33 -4.08 -5.51 -22.85
CA TRP A 33 -3.64 -4.55 -21.84
C TRP A 33 -4.29 -3.18 -22.03
N VAL A 34 -4.35 -2.66 -23.26
CA VAL A 34 -5.04 -1.40 -23.59
C VAL A 34 -6.50 -1.45 -23.14
N ASP A 35 -7.18 -2.56 -23.35
CA ASP A 35 -8.56 -2.74 -22.92
C ASP A 35 -8.69 -2.81 -21.39
N SER A 36 -7.72 -3.41 -20.70
CA SER A 36 -7.65 -3.41 -19.24
C SER A 36 -7.46 -1.99 -18.67
N VAL A 37 -6.62 -1.17 -19.30
CA VAL A 37 -6.42 0.25 -18.93
C VAL A 37 -7.70 1.06 -19.17
N LYS A 38 -8.38 0.86 -20.30
CA LYS A 38 -9.66 1.53 -20.59
C LYS A 38 -10.74 1.18 -19.57
N GLN A 39 -10.86 -0.10 -19.20
CA GLN A 39 -11.82 -0.55 -18.18
C GLN A 39 -11.52 0.09 -16.81
N ALA A 40 -10.26 0.10 -16.41
CA ALA A 40 -9.84 0.66 -15.14
C ALA A 40 -10.01 2.19 -15.09
N ALA A 41 -9.76 2.89 -16.20
CA ALA A 41 -10.07 4.32 -16.35
C ALA A 41 -11.58 4.60 -16.26
N GLY A 42 -12.42 3.70 -16.76
CA GLY A 42 -13.89 3.77 -16.62
C GLY A 42 -14.33 3.71 -15.15
N LEU A 43 -13.77 2.78 -14.37
CA LEU A 43 -14.04 2.65 -12.94
C LEU A 43 -13.57 3.87 -12.14
N VAL A 44 -12.39 4.40 -12.45
CA VAL A 44 -11.87 5.63 -11.83
C VAL A 44 -12.83 6.81 -12.08
N ARG A 45 -13.34 6.97 -13.30
CA ARG A 45 -14.35 8.00 -13.60
C ARG A 45 -15.64 7.82 -12.79
N GLN A 46 -16.13 6.59 -12.63
CA GLN A 46 -17.30 6.29 -11.81
C GLN A 46 -17.08 6.61 -10.33
N LEU A 47 -15.89 6.28 -9.80
CA LEU A 47 -15.54 6.56 -8.41
C LEU A 47 -15.41 8.06 -8.14
N VAL A 48 -14.81 8.81 -9.06
CA VAL A 48 -14.75 10.28 -8.97
C VAL A 48 -16.14 10.90 -9.06
N ALA A 49 -17.00 10.42 -9.96
CA ALA A 49 -18.39 10.88 -10.05
C ALA A 49 -19.21 10.57 -8.78
N ALA A 50 -18.88 9.48 -8.09
CA ALA A 50 -19.47 9.08 -6.81
C ALA A 50 -18.83 9.75 -5.58
N GLY A 51 -17.89 10.71 -5.77
CA GLY A 51 -17.21 11.41 -4.67
C GLY A 51 -16.17 10.56 -3.91
N LYS A 52 -15.85 9.36 -4.38
CA LYS A 52 -14.92 8.41 -3.75
C LYS A 52 -13.48 8.63 -4.23
N GLN A 53 -12.92 9.81 -3.92
CA GLN A 53 -11.62 10.25 -4.43
C GLN A 53 -10.46 9.34 -3.99
N ASP A 54 -10.47 8.84 -2.76
CA ASP A 54 -9.40 7.98 -2.22
C ASP A 54 -9.36 6.60 -2.90
N LEU A 55 -10.53 6.03 -3.20
CA LEU A 55 -10.64 4.75 -3.91
C LEU A 55 -10.24 4.89 -5.40
N ALA A 56 -10.52 6.05 -6.00
CA ALA A 56 -10.08 6.36 -7.35
C ALA A 56 -8.55 6.47 -7.43
N VAL A 57 -7.91 7.10 -6.44
CA VAL A 57 -6.45 7.20 -6.33
C VAL A 57 -5.81 5.83 -6.11
N ALA A 58 -6.36 5.01 -5.20
CA ALA A 58 -5.87 3.64 -4.99
C ALA A 58 -5.94 2.79 -6.27
N LYS A 59 -7.05 2.89 -7.03
CA LYS A 59 -7.21 2.15 -8.28
C LYS A 59 -6.25 2.63 -9.37
N LEU A 60 -5.97 3.93 -9.45
CA LEU A 60 -4.93 4.46 -10.33
C LEU A 60 -3.55 3.91 -9.96
N GLY A 61 -3.24 3.79 -8.67
CA GLY A 61 -2.00 3.17 -8.19
C GLY A 61 -1.82 1.73 -8.68
N THR A 62 -2.89 0.91 -8.67
CA THR A 62 -2.83 -0.47 -9.17
C THR A 62 -2.57 -0.55 -10.68
N ILE A 63 -3.18 0.35 -11.47
CA ILE A 63 -2.98 0.39 -12.93
C ILE A 63 -1.53 0.76 -13.26
N ILE A 64 -0.97 1.70 -12.50
CA ILE A 64 0.42 2.15 -12.67
C ILE A 64 1.40 1.03 -12.30
N ASN A 65 1.13 0.28 -11.23
CA ASN A 65 1.97 -0.86 -10.81
C ASN A 65 1.93 -2.01 -11.83
N ASP A 66 0.75 -2.31 -12.40
CA ASP A 66 0.61 -3.33 -13.44
C ASP A 66 1.33 -2.90 -14.74
N ALA A 67 1.32 -1.60 -15.07
CA ALA A 67 2.09 -1.06 -16.21
C ALA A 67 3.61 -1.13 -15.99
N GLY A 68 4.08 -1.08 -14.73
CA GLY A 68 5.49 -1.27 -14.38
C GLY A 68 6.04 -2.64 -14.76
N SER A 69 5.22 -3.70 -14.67
CA SER A 69 5.60 -5.06 -15.09
C SER A 69 5.86 -5.18 -16.60
N MET A 70 5.24 -4.31 -17.40
CA MET A 70 5.44 -4.28 -18.85
C MET A 70 6.60 -3.39 -19.26
N ARG A 71 7.06 -2.46 -18.40
CA ARG A 71 8.25 -1.65 -18.66
C ARG A 71 9.48 -2.55 -18.78
N GLU A 72 9.60 -3.58 -17.96
CA GLU A 72 10.68 -4.58 -18.10
C GLU A 72 10.54 -5.38 -19.41
N ALA A 73 9.32 -5.71 -19.82
CA ALA A 73 9.06 -6.42 -21.09
C ALA A 73 9.28 -5.56 -22.35
N LEU A 74 8.92 -4.27 -22.29
CA LEU A 74 9.11 -3.28 -23.36
C LEU A 74 10.56 -2.80 -23.45
N GLN A 75 11.25 -2.69 -22.31
CA GLN A 75 12.66 -2.28 -22.24
C GLN A 75 13.59 -3.41 -22.69
N ALA A 76 13.23 -4.67 -22.42
CA ALA A 76 13.87 -5.84 -23.05
C ALA A 76 13.68 -5.88 -24.58
N ALA A 77 12.58 -5.34 -25.11
CA ALA A 77 12.35 -5.20 -26.55
C ALA A 77 13.06 -3.97 -27.17
N ALA A 78 13.26 -2.91 -26.39
CA ALA A 78 13.90 -1.66 -26.82
C ALA A 78 15.44 -1.74 -26.88
N ASP A 79 16.08 -2.63 -26.11
CA ASP A 79 17.54 -2.84 -26.13
C ASP A 79 18.06 -3.44 -27.45
N GLY A 80 17.18 -3.72 -28.43
CA GLY A 80 17.51 -4.11 -29.80
C GLY A 80 17.64 -2.98 -30.84
N GLY A 81 17.44 -1.70 -30.50
CA GLY A 81 17.38 -0.61 -31.50
C GLY A 81 17.90 0.74 -31.03
N ALA A 82 18.72 1.41 -31.84
CA ALA A 82 19.66 2.45 -31.44
C ALA A 82 19.11 3.88 -31.22
N ARG A 83 19.72 4.54 -30.20
CA ARG A 83 20.20 5.94 -30.07
C ARG A 83 19.26 7.15 -30.24
N GLY A 84 19.15 7.89 -29.14
CA GLY A 84 19.88 9.15 -28.98
C GLY A 84 19.06 10.44 -29.12
N ALA A 85 19.22 11.33 -28.13
CA ALA A 85 18.70 12.71 -28.08
C ALA A 85 17.21 12.89 -27.75
N ARG A 86 16.74 12.28 -26.65
CA ARG A 86 15.58 12.79 -25.90
C ARG A 86 15.59 12.40 -24.41
N SER A 87 16.72 11.86 -23.97
CA SER A 87 16.86 11.15 -22.69
C SER A 87 16.96 12.09 -21.49
N GLU A 88 17.43 13.33 -21.63
CA GLU A 88 17.64 14.22 -20.48
C GLU A 88 16.35 14.94 -20.03
N GLU A 89 15.51 15.39 -20.98
CA GLU A 89 14.24 16.06 -20.65
C GLU A 89 13.15 15.04 -20.25
N LEU A 90 13.18 13.83 -20.82
CA LEU A 90 12.30 12.74 -20.43
C LEU A 90 12.75 12.06 -19.12
N ALA A 91 14.05 12.05 -18.79
CA ALA A 91 14.53 11.60 -17.47
C ALA A 91 14.07 12.53 -16.34
N SER A 92 14.06 13.86 -16.57
CA SER A 92 13.59 14.81 -15.55
C SER A 92 12.08 14.72 -15.29
N ALA A 93 11.27 14.38 -16.30
CA ALA A 93 9.83 14.17 -16.15
C ALA A 93 9.45 12.76 -15.63
N THR A 94 10.43 11.85 -15.46
CA THR A 94 10.21 10.46 -15.04
C THR A 94 10.93 10.05 -13.77
N GLU A 95 11.56 10.98 -13.04
CA GLU A 95 11.87 10.79 -11.61
C GLU A 95 10.59 10.90 -10.76
N PHE A 96 9.64 10.02 -11.06
CA PHE A 96 8.57 9.68 -10.14
C PHE A 96 9.14 8.61 -9.21
N ASP A 97 9.62 9.07 -8.06
CA ASP A 97 10.02 8.31 -6.87
C ASP A 97 9.55 6.84 -6.93
N THR A 98 10.44 5.96 -7.39
CA THR A 98 10.28 4.50 -7.38
C THR A 98 10.38 4.00 -5.94
N GLY A 99 9.51 4.50 -5.07
CA GLY A 99 9.34 4.02 -3.72
C GLY A 99 8.81 2.58 -3.73
N ALA A 100 9.05 1.86 -2.65
CA ALA A 100 8.64 0.48 -2.49
C ALA A 100 7.11 0.34 -2.67
N ALA A 101 6.67 -0.57 -3.55
CA ALA A 101 5.25 -0.85 -3.71
C ALA A 101 4.65 -1.43 -2.41
N PHE A 102 3.44 -0.97 -2.07
CA PHE A 102 2.72 -1.52 -0.93
C PHE A 102 2.45 -3.00 -1.13
N SER A 103 2.81 -3.84 -0.17
CA SER A 103 2.53 -5.28 -0.22
C SER A 103 2.33 -5.87 1.16
N VAL A 104 1.46 -6.87 1.23
CA VAL A 104 1.15 -7.62 2.45
C VAL A 104 1.40 -9.09 2.16
N ASN A 105 2.27 -9.72 2.95
CA ASN A 105 2.56 -11.14 2.86
C ASN A 105 2.27 -11.82 4.20
N THR A 106 1.47 -12.88 4.18
CA THR A 106 1.17 -13.67 5.38
C THR A 106 2.29 -14.66 5.61
N THR A 107 3.05 -14.48 6.68
CA THR A 107 4.22 -15.32 7.01
C THR A 107 3.84 -16.49 7.91
N PHE A 108 2.77 -16.36 8.69
CA PHE A 108 2.22 -17.45 9.49
C PHE A 108 0.73 -17.24 9.68
N LYS A 109 -0.07 -18.28 9.39
CA LYS A 109 -1.50 -18.29 9.67
C LYS A 109 -1.81 -19.43 10.66
N PRO A 110 -2.47 -19.15 11.80
CA PRO A 110 -2.83 -20.20 12.74
C PRO A 110 -3.80 -21.20 12.10
N LYS A 111 -3.66 -22.49 12.41
CA LYS A 111 -4.53 -23.56 11.88
C LYS A 111 -6.01 -23.33 12.18
N ARG A 112 -6.31 -22.73 13.34
CA ARG A 112 -7.65 -22.33 13.73
C ARG A 112 -7.67 -20.84 13.97
N CYS A 113 -8.50 -20.13 13.22
CA CYS A 113 -8.84 -18.76 13.48
C CYS A 113 -9.99 -18.71 14.49
N SER A 114 -9.72 -19.13 15.73
CA SER A 114 -10.72 -19.11 16.80
C SER A 114 -10.74 -17.72 17.42
N GLY A 115 -11.74 -16.91 17.07
CA GLY A 115 -11.93 -15.56 17.61
C GLY A 115 -12.44 -14.58 16.56
N GLN A 116 -12.60 -13.33 16.99
CA GLN A 116 -13.00 -12.22 16.12
C GLN A 116 -11.86 -11.83 15.19
N LEU A 117 -12.16 -11.68 13.90
CA LEU A 117 -11.21 -11.14 12.93
C LEU A 117 -10.95 -9.65 13.21
N ALA A 118 -9.75 -9.19 12.89
CA ALA A 118 -9.46 -7.77 12.91
C ALA A 118 -10.30 -7.06 11.82
N SER A 119 -11.14 -6.12 12.23
CA SER A 119 -12.00 -5.34 11.33
C SER A 119 -12.01 -3.88 11.78
N PRO A 120 -12.28 -2.92 10.88
CA PRO A 120 -12.36 -1.51 11.23
C PRO A 120 -13.25 -1.26 12.46
N GLY A 121 -12.76 -0.43 13.38
CA GLY A 121 -13.40 -0.14 14.66
C GLY A 121 -13.00 -1.06 15.81
N HIS A 122 -12.41 -2.24 15.56
CA HIS A 122 -11.91 -3.10 16.64
C HIS A 122 -10.66 -2.51 17.30
N ARG A 123 -10.52 -2.75 18.61
CA ARG A 123 -9.26 -2.56 19.31
C ARG A 123 -8.39 -3.78 19.07
N VAL A 124 -7.19 -3.57 18.55
CA VAL A 124 -6.23 -4.64 18.31
C VAL A 124 -4.96 -4.39 19.11
N ARG A 125 -4.33 -5.50 19.52
CA ARG A 125 -3.03 -5.49 20.17
C ARG A 125 -2.04 -6.18 19.24
N ILE A 126 -0.92 -5.54 18.92
CA ILE A 126 0.08 -6.10 18.02
C ILE A 126 1.47 -6.08 18.63
N HIS A 127 2.24 -7.11 18.30
CA HIS A 127 3.69 -7.03 18.33
C HIS A 127 4.21 -6.67 16.95
N TYR A 128 5.26 -5.86 16.90
CA TYR A 128 5.85 -5.47 15.64
C TYR A 128 7.36 -5.21 15.71
N VAL A 129 7.99 -5.29 14.54
CA VAL A 129 9.34 -4.76 14.26
C VAL A 129 9.26 -3.96 12.96
N GLY A 130 9.66 -2.70 13.02
CA GLY A 130 9.77 -1.79 11.87
C GLY A 130 11.22 -1.64 11.42
N LYS A 131 11.45 -1.82 10.11
CA LYS A 131 12.75 -1.70 9.45
C LYS A 131 12.67 -0.78 8.24
N PHE A 132 13.75 -0.09 7.89
CA PHE A 132 13.81 0.59 6.60
C PHE A 132 13.99 -0.42 5.47
N VAL A 133 13.41 -0.13 4.30
CA VAL A 133 13.53 -1.00 3.13
C VAL A 133 14.95 -1.01 2.57
N HIS A 134 15.62 0.15 2.53
CA HIS A 134 16.91 0.31 1.85
C HIS A 134 18.08 -0.41 2.54
N ASP A 135 18.13 -0.45 3.88
CA ASP A 135 19.25 -1.02 4.65
C ASP A 135 18.83 -2.07 5.70
N SER A 136 17.54 -2.38 5.83
CA SER A 136 16.98 -3.29 6.84
C SER A 136 17.26 -2.90 8.29
N LYS A 137 17.71 -1.67 8.57
CA LYS A 137 17.95 -1.20 9.93
C LYS A 137 16.63 -1.05 10.68
N VAL A 138 16.60 -1.57 11.90
CA VAL A 138 15.43 -1.46 12.80
C VAL A 138 15.33 -0.03 13.32
N PHE A 139 14.16 0.58 13.19
CA PHE A 139 13.87 1.90 13.75
C PHE A 139 12.83 1.83 14.88
N ALA A 140 12.00 0.78 14.93
CA ALA A 140 10.99 0.60 15.98
C ALA A 140 10.74 -0.88 16.28
N SER A 141 10.41 -1.21 17.53
CA SER A 141 10.07 -2.56 17.97
C SER A 141 9.22 -2.52 19.23
N SER A 142 8.23 -3.42 19.34
CA SER A 142 7.48 -3.62 20.58
C SER A 142 8.18 -4.54 21.59
N PHE A 143 9.28 -5.19 21.21
CA PHE A 143 10.00 -6.18 22.02
C PHE A 143 11.10 -5.54 22.89
N HIS A 144 10.77 -4.45 23.59
CA HIS A 144 11.65 -3.86 24.62
C HIS A 144 11.46 -4.57 25.97
N THR A 145 12.17 -4.15 27.03
CA THR A 145 11.98 -4.68 28.39
C THR A 145 10.50 -4.71 28.78
N GLY A 146 9.93 -5.91 28.98
CA GLY A 146 8.52 -6.14 29.29
C GLY A 146 7.60 -6.46 28.10
N SER A 147 8.08 -6.38 26.85
CA SER A 147 7.39 -6.78 25.61
C SER A 147 5.91 -6.41 25.59
N VAL A 148 5.60 -5.11 25.72
CA VAL A 148 4.21 -4.64 25.80
C VAL A 148 3.64 -4.50 24.39
N PRO A 149 2.52 -5.18 24.03
CA PRO A 149 1.90 -5.01 22.72
C PRO A 149 1.42 -3.57 22.49
N TYR A 150 1.62 -3.07 21.28
CA TYR A 150 1.05 -1.80 20.83
C TYR A 150 -0.47 -1.95 20.71
N ARG A 151 -1.20 -0.92 21.13
CA ARG A 151 -2.67 -0.90 21.08
C ARG A 151 -3.11 0.14 20.09
N MET A 152 -3.92 -0.28 19.13
CA MET A 152 -4.52 0.61 18.14
C MET A 152 -6.00 0.31 17.95
N VAL A 153 -6.72 1.26 17.38
CA VAL A 153 -8.05 1.03 16.83
C VAL A 153 -7.89 0.89 15.32
N LEU A 154 -8.27 -0.27 14.79
CA LEU A 154 -8.12 -0.53 13.36
C LEU A 154 -9.04 0.40 12.56
N GLY A 155 -8.51 1.01 11.50
CA GLY A 155 -9.23 1.98 10.68
C GLY A 155 -9.25 3.41 11.25
N ASP A 156 -8.57 3.67 12.38
CA ASP A 156 -8.42 5.03 12.90
C ASP A 156 -7.40 5.81 12.04
N PRO A 157 -7.73 7.01 11.52
CA PRO A 157 -6.84 7.79 10.67
C PRO A 157 -5.60 8.34 11.39
N SER A 158 -5.54 8.26 12.72
CA SER A 158 -4.33 8.58 13.49
C SER A 158 -3.26 7.48 13.47
N GLU A 159 -3.64 6.28 13.02
CA GLU A 159 -2.74 5.14 12.83
C GLU A 159 -2.14 5.13 11.43
N LEU A 160 -1.07 4.34 11.22
CA LEU A 160 -0.46 4.21 9.89
C LEU A 160 -1.46 3.58 8.91
N GLU A 161 -1.64 4.19 7.74
CA GLU A 161 -2.52 3.66 6.69
C GLU A 161 -2.13 2.23 6.30
N ALA A 162 -0.83 1.97 6.19
CA ALA A 162 -0.30 0.63 5.93
C ALA A 162 -0.69 -0.40 7.01
N TRP A 163 -0.82 0.01 8.27
CA TRP A 163 -1.29 -0.87 9.34
C TRP A 163 -2.79 -1.09 9.25
N ASN A 164 -3.57 -0.04 8.97
CA ASN A 164 -5.02 -0.15 8.78
C ASN A 164 -5.38 -1.14 7.67
N VAL A 165 -4.69 -1.06 6.52
CA VAL A 165 -4.91 -1.99 5.39
C VAL A 165 -4.28 -3.35 5.66
N GLY A 166 -3.06 -3.40 6.17
CA GLY A 166 -2.31 -4.66 6.27
C GLY A 166 -2.74 -5.60 7.40
N ILE A 167 -3.38 -5.07 8.45
CA ILE A 167 -3.86 -5.85 9.60
C ILE A 167 -5.30 -6.33 9.42
N GLU A 168 -6.08 -5.68 8.55
CA GLU A 168 -7.46 -6.08 8.31
C GLU A 168 -7.58 -7.57 7.93
N GLY A 169 -8.55 -8.24 8.53
CA GLY A 169 -8.81 -9.67 8.34
C GLY A 169 -7.79 -10.61 8.99
N MET A 170 -6.83 -10.12 9.79
CA MET A 170 -5.93 -10.98 10.55
C MET A 170 -6.66 -11.75 11.66
N CYS A 171 -6.23 -13.00 11.87
CA CYS A 171 -6.58 -13.80 13.04
C CYS A 171 -5.64 -13.53 14.22
N PRO A 172 -6.10 -13.64 15.48
CA PRO A 172 -5.19 -13.69 16.62
C PRO A 172 -4.10 -14.77 16.42
N ASN A 173 -2.86 -14.43 16.75
CA ASN A 173 -1.62 -15.16 16.49
C ASN A 173 -1.20 -15.28 15.01
N GLU A 174 -1.87 -14.60 14.08
CA GLU A 174 -1.40 -14.47 12.70
C GLU A 174 -0.20 -13.53 12.61
N ARG A 175 0.72 -13.81 11.68
CA ARG A 175 1.89 -12.97 11.39
C ARG A 175 1.93 -12.57 9.93
N ARG A 176 2.23 -11.29 9.69
CA ARG A 176 2.36 -10.71 8.35
C ARG A 176 3.63 -9.86 8.25
N SER A 177 4.17 -9.77 7.03
CA SER A 177 5.11 -8.71 6.68
C SER A 177 4.41 -7.71 5.75
N ILE A 178 4.51 -6.42 6.07
CA ILE A 178 3.93 -5.32 5.30
C ILE A 178 5.06 -4.44 4.80
N VAL A 179 5.21 -4.29 3.49
CA VAL A 179 6.06 -3.25 2.90
C VAL A 179 5.17 -2.05 2.62
N SER A 180 5.58 -0.88 3.07
CA SER A 180 4.84 0.37 2.93
C SER A 180 5.71 1.42 2.23
N PRO A 181 5.21 2.02 1.14
CA PRO A 181 5.77 3.27 0.65
C PRO A 181 5.60 4.37 1.70
N TRP A 182 6.44 5.40 1.60
CA TRP A 182 6.44 6.51 2.55
C TRP A 182 5.09 7.21 2.68
N ASN A 183 4.31 7.32 1.60
CA ASN A 183 3.02 8.02 1.59
C ASN A 183 1.92 7.30 2.39
N MET A 184 2.04 5.98 2.58
CA MET A 184 1.17 5.16 3.45
C MET A 184 1.78 4.90 4.85
N ALA A 185 2.97 5.44 5.09
CA ALA A 185 3.70 5.34 6.35
C ALA A 185 3.82 6.72 7.03
N TYR A 186 5.02 7.29 7.07
CA TYR A 186 5.31 8.53 7.81
C TYR A 186 5.31 9.80 6.94
N GLY A 187 4.95 9.67 5.66
CA GLY A 187 4.74 10.78 4.75
C GLY A 187 6.01 11.55 4.39
N ALA A 188 5.79 12.71 3.76
CA ALA A 188 6.87 13.61 3.35
C ALA A 188 7.62 14.27 4.52
N LYS A 189 7.11 14.15 5.75
CA LYS A 189 7.75 14.72 6.95
C LYS A 189 8.58 13.70 7.74
N GLY A 190 8.31 12.40 7.57
CA GLY A 190 8.90 11.37 8.42
C GLY A 190 8.39 11.46 9.86
N ASN A 191 9.15 10.88 10.80
CA ASN A 191 8.86 10.94 12.23
C ASN A 191 10.14 10.98 13.06
N ALA A 192 10.49 12.17 13.53
CA ALA A 192 11.70 12.40 14.31
C ALA A 192 11.74 11.63 15.64
N LYS A 193 10.58 11.36 16.27
CA LYS A 193 10.53 10.65 17.57
C LYS A 193 11.05 9.22 17.48
N VAL A 194 10.91 8.59 16.31
CA VAL A 194 11.37 7.22 16.03
C VAL A 194 12.51 7.19 15.01
N GLY A 195 13.11 8.35 14.70
CA GLY A 195 14.25 8.45 13.79
C GLY A 195 13.93 8.10 12.33
N VAL A 196 12.68 8.23 11.91
CA VAL A 196 12.28 7.97 10.52
C VAL A 196 12.43 9.25 9.69
N PRO A 197 13.26 9.28 8.64
CA PRO A 197 13.44 10.47 7.81
C PRO A 197 12.23 10.72 6.89
N PRO A 198 12.11 11.94 6.32
CA PRO A 198 11.19 12.25 5.23
C PRO A 198 11.22 11.23 4.10
N LYS A 199 10.04 10.87 3.58
CA LYS A 199 9.90 9.98 2.40
C LYS A 199 10.59 8.62 2.55
N ALA A 200 10.67 8.09 3.76
CA ALA A 200 11.26 6.77 4.01
C ALA A 200 10.26 5.63 3.78
N ASP A 201 10.63 4.69 2.93
CA ASP A 201 9.92 3.42 2.79
C ASP A 201 10.30 2.45 3.91
N VAL A 202 9.30 1.75 4.42
CA VAL A 202 9.43 0.92 5.63
C VAL A 202 8.81 -0.45 5.44
N LYS A 203 9.33 -1.42 6.18
CA LYS A 203 8.81 -2.78 6.27
C LYS A 203 8.50 -3.10 7.72
N PHE A 204 7.29 -3.59 7.96
CA PHE A 204 6.84 -4.07 9.26
C PHE A 204 6.70 -5.58 9.26
N PHE A 205 7.12 -6.21 10.35
CA PHE A 205 6.75 -7.57 10.71
C PHE A 205 5.77 -7.46 11.86
N ILE A 206 4.56 -7.96 11.69
CA ILE A 206 3.46 -7.82 12.65
C ILE A 206 2.99 -9.19 13.10
N GLU A 207 2.73 -9.31 14.40
CA GLU A 207 1.99 -10.41 15.01
C GLU A 207 0.75 -9.83 15.71
N LEU A 208 -0.43 -10.32 15.34
CA LEU A 208 -1.67 -9.91 15.99
C LEU A 208 -1.85 -10.69 17.30
N VAL A 209 -1.81 -10.00 18.43
CA VAL A 209 -1.93 -10.60 19.76
C VAL A 209 -3.40 -10.84 20.13
N SER A 210 -4.25 -9.82 19.97
CA SER A 210 -5.67 -9.95 20.29
C SER A 210 -6.52 -8.93 19.54
N VAL A 211 -7.81 -9.27 19.40
CA VAL A 211 -8.87 -8.42 18.87
C VAL A 211 -9.96 -8.32 19.92
N SER A 212 -10.47 -7.12 20.16
CA SER A 212 -11.63 -6.88 20.99
C SER A 212 -12.51 -5.80 20.40
N GLU A 213 -13.80 -5.84 20.67
CA GLU A 213 -14.71 -4.76 20.31
C GLU A 213 -14.30 -3.45 21.00
N ARG A 214 -14.56 -2.31 20.34
CA ARG A 214 -14.48 -1.02 21.01
C ARG A 214 -15.67 -0.95 21.95
N PRO A 215 -15.49 -0.68 23.26
CA PRO A 215 -16.63 -0.47 24.15
C PRO A 215 -17.52 0.60 23.54
N ALA A 216 -18.82 0.32 23.44
CA ALA A 216 -19.79 1.30 22.98
C ALA A 216 -19.63 2.59 23.82
N PRO A 217 -19.69 3.79 23.21
CA PRO A 217 -19.70 5.03 23.96
C PRO A 217 -20.95 5.03 24.85
N GLY A 218 -20.81 4.75 26.15
CA GLY A 218 -21.94 4.73 27.09
C GLY A 218 -21.78 3.90 28.38
N PHE A 219 -20.83 2.97 28.49
CA PHE A 219 -20.79 2.04 29.65
C PHE A 219 -19.59 2.21 30.61
N SER A 220 -18.89 3.34 30.58
CA SER A 220 -17.73 3.58 31.47
C SER A 220 -18.07 3.82 32.95
N HIS A 221 -19.35 4.00 33.31
CA HIS A 221 -19.75 4.38 34.67
C HIS A 221 -20.38 3.26 35.52
N LEU A 222 -20.69 2.08 34.97
CA LEU A 222 -21.45 1.04 35.68
C LEU A 222 -20.60 -0.06 36.34
N ALA A 223 -19.28 -0.05 36.17
CA ALA A 223 -18.42 -1.12 36.69
C ALA A 223 -17.88 -0.89 38.11
N LYS A 224 -18.28 0.20 38.80
CA LYS A 224 -17.64 0.60 40.07
C LYS A 224 -18.52 0.58 41.32
N SER A 225 -19.75 0.06 41.27
CA SER A 225 -20.70 0.16 42.40
C SER A 225 -21.16 -1.17 43.02
N ARG A 226 -20.37 -2.26 42.94
CA ARG A 226 -20.80 -3.56 43.48
C ARG A 226 -19.74 -4.27 44.34
N SER A 227 -19.01 -3.52 45.17
CA SER A 227 -18.06 -4.09 46.14
C SER A 227 -18.03 -3.43 47.52
N GLU A 228 -19.04 -2.64 47.89
CA GLU A 228 -19.08 -1.95 49.20
C GLU A 228 -20.41 -2.16 49.96
N ASP A 229 -20.98 -3.38 49.87
CA ASP A 229 -22.03 -3.83 50.78
C ASP A 229 -21.59 -5.18 51.39
N LEU A 230 -20.68 -5.11 52.35
CA LEU A 230 -20.42 -6.13 53.38
C LEU A 230 -20.30 -5.43 54.73
#